data_AF-A0A956E6Q8-F1
#
_entry.id   AF-A0A956E6Q8-F1
#
_cell.length_a   1.000
_cell.length_b   1.000
_cell.length_c   1.000
_cell.angle_alpha   90.00
_cell.angle_beta   90.00
_cell.angle_gamma   90.00
#
_symmetry.space_group_name_H-M   'P 1'
#
loop_
_entity.id
_entity.type
_entity.pdbx_description
1 polymer ?
#
loop_
_entity_poly.entity_id
_entity_poly.type
_entity_poly.pdbx_seq_one_letter_code
_entity_poly.pdbx_strand_id
1 'polypeptide(L)'
;KAPASGVIHLASPRRLRLASGAEAVASGNQLEVLNDQGQLVARFDSETGTLTLHSLGDLDLVSSGALRLKGGRGVEIEAPSVTQRCERYTLETQDAHVSTSRWRLEASRIIERSTDVYRRVERVYETRAESIRSIARGALSLLAEKTTLKSKDETRVDGRRVLLG
;
A
#
# COMPACT_ATOMS: atom_id res chain seq x y z
N LYS A 1 24.47 60.57 -28.02
CA LYS A 1 25.12 59.37 -27.42
C LYS A 1 24.01 58.36 -27.14
N ALA A 2 23.87 57.34 -27.99
CA ALA A 2 22.76 56.38 -27.92
C ALA A 2 22.98 55.36 -26.79
N PRO A 3 21.92 54.82 -26.15
CA PRO A 3 22.07 53.74 -25.18
C PRO A 3 22.45 52.45 -25.90
N ALA A 4 23.50 51.79 -25.39
CA ALA A 4 23.97 50.51 -25.87
C ALA A 4 22.87 49.45 -25.68
N SER A 5 22.49 48.80 -26.77
CA SER A 5 21.62 47.63 -26.79
C SER A 5 22.34 46.48 -26.05
N GLY A 6 21.87 46.15 -24.85
CA GLY A 6 22.30 44.97 -24.12
C GLY A 6 21.66 43.74 -24.75
N VAL A 7 22.46 42.93 -25.44
CA VAL A 7 22.05 41.61 -25.90
C VAL A 7 21.93 40.71 -24.67
N ILE A 8 20.70 40.37 -24.28
CA ILE A 8 20.45 39.33 -23.28
C ILE A 8 20.74 38.00 -23.98
N HIS A 9 21.88 37.38 -23.67
CA HIS A 9 22.12 35.97 -23.98
C HIS A 9 21.19 35.12 -23.10
N LEU A 10 19.96 34.91 -23.56
CA LEU A 10 19.13 33.82 -23.07
C LEU A 10 19.85 32.51 -23.43
N ALA A 11 20.37 31.82 -22.41
CA ALA A 11 20.96 30.50 -22.57
C ALA A 11 19.94 29.61 -23.31
N SER A 12 20.26 29.24 -24.55
CA SER A 12 19.36 28.42 -25.35
C SER A 12 19.24 27.05 -24.67
N PRO A 13 18.01 26.54 -24.48
CA PRO A 13 17.80 25.26 -23.82
C PRO A 13 18.57 24.16 -24.57
N ARG A 14 19.28 23.30 -23.82
CA ARG A 14 19.93 22.14 -24.43
C ARG A 14 18.85 21.14 -24.80
N ARG A 15 18.71 20.90 -26.10
CA ARG A 15 17.64 20.10 -26.68
C ARG A 15 18.24 18.86 -27.35
N LEU A 16 17.70 17.69 -27.01
CA LEU A 16 18.00 16.42 -27.63
C LEU A 16 16.73 15.92 -28.32
N ARG A 17 16.78 15.69 -29.64
CA ARG A 17 15.64 15.20 -30.42
C ARG A 17 15.99 13.86 -31.03
N LEU A 18 15.10 12.88 -30.89
CA LEU A 18 15.22 11.56 -31.48
C LEU A 18 14.60 11.56 -32.89
N ALA A 19 14.98 10.58 -33.73
CA ALA A 19 14.41 10.42 -35.07
C ALA A 19 12.90 10.14 -35.05
N SER A 20 12.39 9.58 -33.95
CA SER A 20 10.94 9.37 -33.72
C SER A 20 10.16 10.66 -33.48
N GLY A 21 10.83 11.79 -33.24
CA GLY A 21 10.20 13.07 -32.89
C GLY A 21 10.15 13.35 -31.38
N ALA A 22 10.39 12.33 -30.55
CA ALA A 22 10.51 12.52 -29.10
C ALA A 22 11.70 13.43 -28.75
N GLU A 23 11.55 14.18 -27.67
CA GLU A 23 12.47 15.27 -27.34
C GLU A 23 12.77 15.31 -25.84
N ALA A 24 13.99 15.65 -25.47
CA ALA A 24 14.36 16.04 -24.11
C ALA A 24 14.88 17.47 -24.10
N VAL A 25 14.39 18.29 -23.18
CA VAL A 25 14.70 19.72 -23.08
C VAL A 25 15.20 20.01 -21.67
N ALA A 26 16.41 20.55 -21.56
CA ALA A 26 16.93 21.09 -20.32
C ALA A 26 16.82 22.62 -20.34
N SER A 27 16.09 23.17 -19.37
CA SER A 27 15.88 24.61 -19.20
C SER A 27 15.97 24.98 -17.71
N GLY A 28 16.93 25.82 -17.35
CA GLY A 28 17.18 26.18 -15.94
C GLY A 28 17.43 24.93 -15.07
N ASN A 29 16.55 24.73 -14.08
CA ASN A 29 16.59 23.62 -13.12
C ASN A 29 15.71 22.42 -13.54
N GLN A 30 15.21 22.41 -14.76
CA GLN A 30 14.25 21.40 -15.22
C GLN A 30 14.76 20.63 -16.42
N LEU A 31 14.52 19.32 -16.38
CA LEU A 31 14.66 18.41 -17.51
C LEU A 31 13.29 17.84 -17.84
N GLU A 32 12.80 18.12 -19.04
CA GLU A 32 11.54 17.61 -19.55
C GLU A 32 11.80 16.60 -20.66
N VAL A 33 11.03 15.52 -20.66
CA VAL A 33 10.99 14.53 -21.76
C VAL A 33 9.60 14.56 -22.34
N LEU A 34 9.52 14.79 -23.65
CA LEU A 34 8.30 14.85 -24.43
C LEU A 34 8.24 13.70 -25.43
N ASN A 35 7.06 13.18 -25.69
CA ASN A 35 6.83 12.22 -26.77
C ASN A 35 6.88 12.91 -28.15
N ASP A 36 6.69 12.13 -29.21
CA ASP A 36 6.64 12.59 -30.60
C ASP A 36 5.48 13.55 -30.91
N GLN A 37 4.47 13.59 -30.06
CA GLN A 37 3.34 14.53 -30.10
C GLN A 37 3.58 15.81 -29.29
N GLY A 38 4.75 15.95 -28.65
CA GLY A 38 5.09 17.10 -27.80
C GLY A 38 4.40 17.09 -26.44
N GLN A 39 3.91 15.94 -25.98
CA GLN A 39 3.30 15.78 -24.65
C GLN A 39 4.35 15.37 -23.63
N LEU A 40 4.32 15.99 -22.45
CA LEU A 40 5.25 15.68 -21.35
C LEU A 40 5.02 14.25 -20.83
N VAL A 41 6.09 13.44 -20.80
CA VAL A 41 6.06 12.08 -20.26
C VAL A 41 6.92 11.91 -19.01
N ALA A 42 7.94 12.76 -18.83
CA ALA A 42 8.71 12.81 -17.61
C ALA A 42 9.24 14.22 -17.36
N ARG A 43 9.30 14.63 -16.09
CA ARG A 43 9.92 15.88 -15.66
C ARG A 43 10.77 15.66 -14.43
N PHE A 44 12.01 16.10 -14.47
CA PHE A 44 12.87 16.21 -13.31
C PHE A 44 13.11 17.68 -12.97
N ASP A 45 12.88 18.03 -11.71
CA ASP A 45 13.13 19.37 -11.16
C ASP A 45 14.25 19.25 -10.12
N SER A 46 15.41 19.83 -10.41
CA SER A 46 16.61 19.70 -9.57
C SER A 46 16.58 20.56 -8.31
N GLU A 47 15.73 21.59 -8.26
CA GLU A 47 15.58 22.45 -7.08
C GLU A 47 14.84 21.71 -5.97
N THR A 48 13.79 20.98 -6.35
CA THR A 48 13.01 20.15 -5.42
C THR A 48 13.52 18.71 -5.33
N GLY A 49 14.32 18.25 -6.30
CA GLY A 49 14.74 16.85 -6.45
C GLY A 49 13.62 15.92 -6.91
N THR A 50 12.56 16.47 -7.52
CA THR A 50 11.35 15.72 -7.86
C THR A 50 11.41 15.17 -9.28
N LEU A 51 11.15 13.86 -9.43
CA LEU A 51 10.85 13.23 -10.72
C LEU A 51 9.35 12.95 -10.80
N THR A 52 8.70 13.43 -11.85
CA THR A 52 7.29 13.11 -12.17
C THR A 52 7.23 12.35 -13.49
N LEU A 53 6.48 11.25 -13.52
CA LEU A 53 6.16 10.52 -14.73
C LEU A 53 4.70 10.79 -15.09
N HIS A 54 4.44 11.08 -16.36
CA HIS A 54 3.12 11.33 -16.91
C HIS A 54 2.84 10.27 -17.98
N SER A 55 1.73 9.56 -17.86
CA SER A 55 1.24 8.65 -18.90
C SER A 55 -0.19 9.04 -19.27
N LEU A 56 -0.49 9.04 -20.57
CA LEU A 56 -1.84 9.19 -21.10
C LEU A 56 -2.58 7.85 -21.17
N GLY A 57 -1.85 6.75 -21.02
CA GLY A 57 -2.37 5.40 -20.93
C GLY A 57 -1.78 4.68 -19.71
N ASP A 58 -1.42 3.41 -19.89
CA ASP A 58 -0.84 2.62 -18.82
C ASP A 58 0.62 3.01 -18.54
N LEU A 59 1.07 2.79 -17.31
CA LEU A 59 2.47 2.90 -16.90
C LEU A 59 2.89 1.56 -16.31
N ASP A 60 3.66 0.80 -17.08
CA ASP A 60 4.21 -0.49 -16.65
C ASP A 60 5.61 -0.33 -16.06
N LEU A 61 5.77 -0.69 -14.79
CA LEU A 61 7.09 -0.79 -14.13
C LEU A 61 7.50 -2.26 -14.06
N VAL A 62 8.20 -2.73 -15.10
CA VAL A 62 8.61 -4.13 -15.24
C VAL A 62 10.11 -4.29 -14.97
N SER A 63 10.49 -5.34 -14.24
CA SER A 63 11.88 -5.71 -14.02
C SER A 63 12.06 -7.21 -14.19
N SER A 64 13.16 -7.64 -14.81
CA SER A 64 13.61 -9.04 -14.77
C SER A 64 14.23 -9.42 -13.42
N GLY A 65 14.57 -8.43 -12.60
CA GLY A 65 15.07 -8.59 -11.25
C GLY A 65 14.10 -8.06 -10.19
N ALA A 66 14.64 -7.57 -9.08
CA ALA A 66 13.82 -6.99 -8.02
C ALA A 66 13.47 -5.53 -8.32
N LEU A 67 12.19 -5.18 -8.22
CA LEU A 67 11.73 -3.80 -8.10
C LEU A 67 11.68 -3.43 -6.61
N ARG A 68 12.34 -2.34 -6.21
CA ARG A 68 12.37 -1.85 -4.82
C ARG A 68 11.84 -0.42 -4.76
N LEU A 69 10.71 -0.23 -4.10
CA LEU A 69 10.16 1.09 -3.80
C LEU A 69 10.46 1.42 -2.33
N LYS A 70 11.15 2.52 -2.08
CA LYS A 70 11.53 2.98 -0.74
C LYS A 70 11.27 4.47 -0.63
N GLY A 71 10.58 4.88 0.43
CA GLY A 71 10.38 6.28 0.77
C GLY A 71 11.04 6.61 2.09
N GLY A 72 11.76 7.74 2.16
CA GLY A 72 12.34 8.21 3.42
C GLY A 72 11.27 8.67 4.42
N ARG A 73 10.11 9.13 3.93
CA ARG A 73 8.95 9.54 4.75
C ARG A 73 7.76 8.59 4.59
N GLY A 74 7.59 8.01 3.40
CA GLY A 74 6.50 7.09 3.12
C GLY A 74 6.43 6.74 1.64
N VAL A 75 5.61 5.74 1.34
CA VAL A 75 5.17 5.38 -0.01
C VAL A 75 3.65 5.42 0.02
N GLU A 76 3.04 6.21 -0.85
CA GLU A 76 1.60 6.37 -0.96
C GLU A 76 1.13 5.80 -2.30
N ILE A 77 0.04 5.03 -2.27
CA ILE A 77 -0.61 4.47 -3.46
C ILE A 77 -2.07 4.88 -3.38
N GLU A 78 -2.44 5.87 -4.18
CA GLU A 78 -3.82 6.32 -4.33
C GLU A 78 -4.38 5.81 -5.66
N ALA A 79 -5.39 4.95 -5.58
CA ALA A 79 -6.08 4.42 -6.74
C ALA A 79 -7.50 3.96 -6.36
N PRO A 80 -8.45 3.96 -7.32
CA PRO A 80 -9.76 3.34 -7.11
C PRO A 80 -9.69 1.84 -6.76
N SER A 81 -8.62 1.16 -7.20
CA SER A 81 -8.37 -0.25 -6.89
C SER A 81 -6.87 -0.54 -6.85
N VAL A 82 -6.45 -1.33 -5.86
CA VAL A 82 -5.09 -1.87 -5.73
C VAL A 82 -5.19 -3.39 -5.63
N THR A 83 -4.53 -4.10 -6.53
CA THR A 83 -4.45 -5.58 -6.52
C THR A 83 -3.01 -6.02 -6.36
N GLN A 84 -2.74 -6.84 -5.35
CA GLN A 84 -1.44 -7.46 -5.12
C GLN A 84 -1.55 -8.96 -5.31
N ARG A 85 -0.82 -9.52 -6.29
CA ARG A 85 -0.72 -10.97 -6.51
C ARG A 85 0.72 -11.39 -6.25
N CYS A 86 0.91 -12.22 -5.24
CA CYS A 86 2.21 -12.74 -4.88
C CYS A 86 2.06 -14.11 -4.22
N GLU A 87 3.12 -14.91 -4.27
CA GLU A 87 3.19 -16.19 -3.53
C GLU A 87 3.35 -15.96 -2.02
N ARG A 88 4.02 -14.87 -1.64
CA ARG A 88 4.24 -14.47 -0.25
C ARG A 88 4.10 -12.96 -0.10
N TYR A 89 3.18 -12.57 0.78
CA TYR A 89 3.02 -11.19 1.24
C TYR A 89 3.48 -11.09 2.71
N THR A 90 4.42 -10.20 2.99
CA THR A 90 4.87 -9.89 4.35
C THR A 90 4.63 -8.41 4.59
N LEU A 91 3.85 -8.10 5.63
CA LEU A 91 3.66 -6.73 6.12
C LEU A 91 4.30 -6.64 7.51
N GLU A 92 5.41 -5.93 7.60
CA GLU A 92 6.06 -5.60 8.86
C GLU A 92 5.83 -4.13 9.16
N THR A 93 5.07 -3.84 10.21
CA THR A 93 4.78 -2.47 10.64
C THR A 93 4.64 -2.39 12.15
N GLN A 94 4.95 -1.23 12.72
CA GLN A 94 4.71 -0.93 14.13
C GLN A 94 3.25 -0.57 14.40
N ASP A 95 2.58 0.04 13.41
CA ASP A 95 1.17 0.40 13.48
C ASP A 95 0.51 0.14 12.12
N ALA A 96 -0.68 -0.45 12.13
CA ALA A 96 -1.47 -0.75 10.94
C ALA A 96 -2.90 -0.27 11.16
N HIS A 97 -3.28 0.82 10.50
CA HIS A 97 -4.67 1.25 10.44
C HIS A 97 -5.30 0.81 9.13
N VAL A 98 -6.35 -0.01 9.20
CA VAL A 98 -7.14 -0.43 8.05
C VAL A 98 -8.57 0.02 8.27
N SER A 99 -8.98 1.03 7.51
CA SER A 99 -10.38 1.47 7.47
C SER A 99 -11.03 0.94 6.19
N THR A 100 -12.05 0.11 6.35
CA THR A 100 -12.81 -0.44 5.22
C THR A 100 -14.26 -0.59 5.61
N SER A 101 -15.16 -0.36 4.63
CA SER A 101 -16.59 -0.65 4.79
C SER A 101 -16.84 -2.16 4.87
N ARG A 102 -16.01 -2.97 4.20
CA ARG A 102 -16.12 -4.43 4.17
C ARG A 102 -14.75 -5.07 4.07
N TRP A 103 -14.42 -5.85 5.09
CA TRP A 103 -13.24 -6.72 5.09
C TRP A 103 -13.67 -8.17 4.89
N ARG A 104 -13.04 -8.88 3.95
CA ARG A 104 -13.21 -10.32 3.77
C ARG A 104 -11.84 -10.97 3.65
N LEU A 105 -11.57 -11.93 4.53
CA LEU A 105 -10.36 -12.73 4.52
C LEU A 105 -10.75 -14.17 4.21
N GLU A 106 -10.23 -14.70 3.10
CA GLU A 106 -10.34 -16.11 2.74
C GLU A 106 -8.97 -16.73 2.90
N ALA A 107 -8.81 -17.57 3.92
CA ALA A 107 -7.55 -18.24 4.21
C ALA A 107 -7.83 -19.67 4.68
N SER A 108 -7.00 -20.61 4.22
CA SER A 108 -7.04 -21.99 4.72
C SER A 108 -6.57 -22.08 6.17
N ARG A 109 -5.63 -21.21 6.57
CA ARG A 109 -5.12 -21.14 7.93
C ARG A 109 -4.74 -19.72 8.29
N ILE A 110 -5.22 -19.28 9.44
CA ILE A 110 -4.81 -18.03 10.09
C ILE A 110 -4.06 -18.41 11.37
N ILE A 111 -2.84 -17.90 11.53
CA ILE A 111 -2.08 -18.03 12.78
C ILE A 111 -1.88 -16.64 13.33
N GLU A 112 -2.60 -16.32 14.40
CA GLU A 112 -2.43 -15.07 15.13
C GLU A 112 -1.60 -15.35 16.39
N ARG A 113 -0.55 -14.55 16.60
CA ARG A 113 0.29 -14.58 17.80
C ARG A 113 0.34 -13.18 18.37
N SER A 114 -0.31 -12.98 19.50
CA SER A 114 -0.46 -11.67 20.10
C SER A 114 -0.24 -11.77 21.61
N THR A 115 0.48 -10.80 22.18
CA THR A 115 0.67 -10.70 23.65
C THR A 115 -0.61 -10.18 24.30
N ASP A 116 -1.14 -9.07 23.77
CA ASP A 116 -2.40 -8.46 24.19
C ASP A 116 -3.24 -8.13 22.96
N VAL A 117 -4.52 -8.52 22.96
CA VAL A 117 -5.48 -8.19 21.90
C VAL A 117 -6.68 -7.50 22.52
N TYR A 118 -6.86 -6.23 22.18
CA TYR A 118 -8.07 -5.47 22.54
C TYR A 118 -8.88 -5.24 21.28
N ARG A 119 -9.94 -6.03 21.08
CA ARG A 119 -10.87 -5.84 19.97
C ARG A 119 -12.20 -5.31 20.51
N ARG A 120 -12.48 -4.03 20.24
CA ARG A 120 -13.81 -3.45 20.47
C ARG A 120 -14.65 -3.65 19.21
N VAL A 121 -15.77 -4.35 19.33
CA VAL A 121 -16.73 -4.56 18.25
C VAL A 121 -18.06 -3.96 18.67
N GLU A 122 -18.60 -3.03 17.89
CA GLU A 122 -19.82 -2.31 18.25
C GLU A 122 -21.11 -2.92 17.69
N ARG A 123 -21.02 -3.80 16.67
CA ARG A 123 -22.22 -4.34 15.99
C ARG A 123 -22.26 -5.85 15.86
N VAL A 124 -21.42 -6.45 15.01
CA VAL A 124 -21.43 -7.91 14.76
C VAL A 124 -20.02 -8.38 14.42
N TYR A 125 -19.56 -9.43 15.08
CA TYR A 125 -18.40 -10.20 14.67
C TYR A 125 -18.89 -11.61 14.28
N GLU A 126 -18.92 -11.91 12.98
CA GLU A 126 -19.22 -13.25 12.48
C GLU A 126 -17.93 -13.84 11.87
N THR A 127 -17.34 -14.81 12.56
CA THR A 127 -16.24 -15.62 12.01
C THR A 127 -16.81 -16.92 11.46
N ARG A 128 -16.80 -17.07 10.14
CA ARG A 128 -17.08 -18.34 9.47
C ARG A 128 -15.76 -19.07 9.24
N ALA A 129 -15.30 -19.80 10.25
CA ALA A 129 -14.18 -20.71 10.13
C ALA A 129 -14.68 -22.15 10.25
N GLU A 130 -14.24 -23.03 9.35
CA GLU A 130 -14.58 -24.46 9.38
C GLU A 130 -14.10 -25.13 10.67
N SER A 131 -13.00 -24.65 11.23
CA SER A 131 -12.37 -25.15 12.45
C SER A 131 -11.74 -23.98 13.20
N ILE A 132 -12.09 -23.86 14.49
CA ILE A 132 -11.42 -22.96 15.42
C ILE A 132 -10.84 -23.82 16.55
N ARG A 133 -9.51 -23.80 16.70
CA ARG A 133 -8.80 -24.39 17.84
C ARG A 133 -8.13 -23.29 18.64
N SER A 134 -8.60 -23.06 19.87
CA SER A 134 -7.97 -22.14 20.81
C SER A 134 -7.24 -22.91 21.90
N ILE A 135 -5.98 -22.56 22.18
CA ILE A 135 -5.16 -23.14 23.25
C ILE A 135 -4.60 -21.98 24.08
N ALA A 136 -5.14 -21.78 25.27
CA ALA A 136 -4.58 -20.84 26.24
C ALA A 136 -3.70 -21.60 27.24
N ARG A 137 -2.47 -21.12 27.47
CA ARG A 137 -1.57 -21.69 28.49
C ARG A 137 -1.82 -21.14 29.90
N GLY A 138 -2.48 -19.99 30.01
CA GLY A 138 -2.85 -19.34 31.26
C GLY A 138 -4.36 -19.42 31.50
N ALA A 139 -5.03 -18.26 31.48
CA ALA A 139 -6.48 -18.16 31.59
C ALA A 139 -7.10 -17.78 30.23
N LEU A 140 -8.24 -18.41 29.91
CA LEU A 140 -9.17 -17.92 28.90
C LEU A 140 -10.42 -17.45 29.65
N SER A 141 -10.76 -16.16 29.54
CA SER A 141 -12.00 -15.60 30.06
C SER A 141 -12.86 -15.12 28.89
N LEU A 142 -14.08 -15.62 28.79
CA LEU A 142 -15.05 -15.20 27.79
C LEU A 142 -16.23 -14.56 28.51
N LEU A 143 -16.35 -13.24 28.40
CA LEU A 143 -17.47 -12.48 28.94
C LEU A 143 -18.34 -12.03 27.77
N ALA A 144 -19.62 -12.42 27.79
CA ALA A 144 -20.60 -12.00 26.80
C ALA A 144 -21.96 -11.83 27.48
N GLU A 145 -22.80 -10.95 26.93
CA GLU A 145 -24.21 -10.81 27.36
C GLU A 145 -24.97 -12.14 27.16
N LYS A 146 -24.71 -12.82 26.04
CA LYS A 146 -25.24 -14.16 25.76
C LYS A 146 -24.23 -14.98 25.00
N THR A 147 -23.94 -16.18 25.51
CA THR A 147 -23.14 -17.19 24.81
C THR A 147 -24.04 -18.38 24.47
N THR A 148 -24.00 -18.85 23.22
CA THR A 148 -24.67 -20.09 22.82
C THR A 148 -23.65 -21.03 22.19
N LEU A 149 -23.37 -22.15 22.86
CA LEU A 149 -22.56 -23.23 22.32
C LEU A 149 -23.49 -24.32 21.83
N LYS A 150 -23.43 -24.63 20.53
CA LYS A 150 -24.16 -25.74 19.93
C LYS A 150 -23.14 -26.69 19.32
N SER A 151 -23.06 -27.90 19.86
CA SER A 151 -22.29 -28.98 19.25
C SER A 151 -23.21 -29.92 18.50
N LYS A 152 -22.68 -30.54 17.44
CA LYS A 152 -23.37 -31.61 16.70
C LYS A 152 -23.09 -32.99 17.31
N ASP A 153 -21.88 -33.17 17.82
CA ASP A 153 -21.38 -34.46 18.31
C ASP A 153 -21.07 -34.33 19.81
N GLU A 154 -19.79 -34.25 20.19
CA GLU A 154 -19.36 -34.21 21.58
C GLU A 154 -19.03 -32.78 22.06
N THR A 155 -19.19 -32.54 23.35
CA THR A 155 -18.62 -31.38 24.04
C THR A 155 -18.08 -31.85 25.37
N ARG A 156 -16.78 -31.68 25.58
CA ARG A 156 -16.11 -32.04 26.83
C ARG A 156 -15.63 -30.79 27.55
N VAL A 157 -16.07 -30.61 28.79
CA VAL A 157 -15.65 -29.52 29.66
C VAL A 157 -15.01 -30.14 30.89
N ASP A 158 -13.69 -30.07 30.98
CA ASP A 158 -12.92 -30.54 32.14
C ASP A 158 -12.34 -29.34 32.88
N GLY A 159 -12.62 -29.25 34.17
CA GLY A 159 -12.10 -28.19 35.02
C GLY A 159 -12.23 -28.56 36.49
N ARG A 160 -11.38 -27.96 37.35
CA ARG A 160 -11.48 -28.14 38.81
C ARG A 160 -12.84 -27.70 39.36
N ARG A 161 -13.53 -26.78 38.68
CA ARG A 161 -14.87 -26.33 39.02
C ARG A 161 -15.59 -25.88 37.74
N VAL A 162 -16.77 -26.44 37.50
CA VAL A 162 -17.68 -26.03 36.42
C VAL A 162 -18.97 -25.57 37.07
N LEU A 163 -19.32 -24.30 36.90
CA LEU A 163 -20.54 -23.71 37.41
C LEU A 163 -21.50 -23.55 36.24
N LEU A 164 -22.50 -24.43 36.17
CA LEU A 164 -23.63 -24.30 35.28
C LEU A 164 -24.74 -23.68 36.12
N GLY A 165 -25.11 -22.44 35.80
CA GLY A 165 -26.26 -21.77 36.39
C GLY A 165 -27.56 -22.36 35.86
#